data_AF-A0A5K1G1V5-F1
#
_entry.id   AF-A0A5K1G1V5-F1
#
_cell.length_a   1.000
_cell.length_b   1.000
_cell.length_c   1.000
_cell.angle_alpha   90.00
_cell.angle_beta   90.00
_cell.angle_gamma   90.00
#
_symmetry.space_group_name_H-M   'P 1'
#
loop_
_entity.id
_entity.type
_entity.pdbx_description
1 polymer ?
#
loop_
_entity_poly.entity_id
_entity_poly.type
_entity_poly.pdbx_seq_one_letter_code
_entity_poly.pdbx_strand_id
1 'polypeptide(L)' 'GESGRRFPWDYTSMSVPTTSQEEVEVLVGEEDLYDGVTVTIKEQIDVGVFVAKLRASLTKWKEQ' A
#
# COMPACT_ATOMS: atom_id res chain seq x y z
N GLY A 1 19.70 -51.23 8.65
CA GLY A 1 19.54 -50.31 7.52
C GLY A 1 18.08 -50.05 7.38
N GLU A 2 17.62 -48.87 7.77
CA GLU A 2 16.26 -48.40 7.52
C GLU A 2 16.34 -46.92 7.18
N SER A 3 16.00 -46.63 5.93
CA SER A 3 16.06 -45.32 5.30
C SER A 3 15.07 -44.40 5.99
N GLY A 4 15.58 -43.39 6.70
CA GLY A 4 14.79 -42.31 7.24
C GLY A 4 14.08 -41.58 6.11
N ARG A 5 12.76 -41.76 6.01
CA ARG A 5 11.94 -41.05 5.03
C ARG A 5 11.95 -39.57 5.40
N ARG A 6 12.75 -38.78 4.66
CA ARG A 6 12.68 -37.33 4.69
C ARG A 6 11.34 -36.93 4.07
N PHE A 7 10.48 -36.33 4.89
CA PHE A 7 9.15 -35.92 4.45
C PHE A 7 9.25 -34.62 3.63
N PRO A 8 8.42 -34.45 2.57
CA PRO A 8 8.60 -33.43 1.54
C PRO A 8 8.22 -31.99 1.97
N TRP A 9 7.98 -31.75 3.27
CA TRP A 9 7.70 -30.43 3.82
C TRP A 9 8.92 -29.80 4.51
N ASP A 10 10.13 -30.25 4.21
CA ASP A 10 11.34 -29.40 4.28
C ASP A 10 11.17 -28.24 3.29
N TYR A 11 10.24 -27.34 3.59
CA TYR A 11 10.09 -26.05 2.95
C TYR A 11 11.33 -25.25 3.34
N THR A 12 12.38 -25.45 2.55
CA THR A 12 13.30 -24.40 2.14
C THR A 12 12.57 -23.08 2.22
N SER A 13 13.02 -22.23 3.15
CA SER A 13 12.88 -20.78 3.19
C SER A 13 12.31 -20.20 1.90
N MET A 14 10.99 -20.31 1.74
CA MET A 14 10.28 -19.46 0.82
C MET A 14 10.28 -18.15 1.55
N SER A 15 11.28 -17.32 1.23
CA SER A 15 11.11 -15.89 1.29
C SER A 15 9.75 -15.65 0.65
N VAL A 16 8.75 -15.38 1.49
CA VAL A 16 7.51 -14.79 1.00
C VAL A 16 8.00 -13.68 0.07
N PRO A 17 7.61 -13.64 -1.22
CA PRO A 17 7.81 -12.40 -1.92
C PRO A 17 7.04 -11.42 -1.06
N THR A 18 7.77 -10.56 -0.34
CA THR A 18 7.24 -9.33 0.21
C THR A 18 6.57 -8.74 -1.01
N THR A 19 5.26 -8.93 -1.09
CA THR A 19 4.40 -8.22 -2.01
C THR A 19 4.86 -6.81 -1.78
N SER A 20 5.53 -6.25 -2.78
CA SER A 20 5.74 -4.82 -2.85
C SER A 20 4.34 -4.29 -2.64
N GLN A 21 4.05 -3.86 -1.42
CA GLN A 21 2.97 -2.95 -1.16
C GLN A 21 3.34 -1.82 -2.09
N GLU A 22 2.71 -1.81 -3.26
CA GLU A 22 2.59 -0.61 -4.04
C GLU A 22 1.98 0.35 -3.03
N GLU A 23 2.83 1.16 -2.40
CA GLU A 23 2.39 2.20 -1.49
C GLU A 23 1.36 2.95 -2.29
N VAL A 24 0.10 2.83 -1.89
CA VAL A 24 -0.98 3.49 -2.61
C VAL A 24 -0.68 4.97 -2.45
N GLU A 25 -0.11 5.57 -3.50
CA GLU A 25 0.33 6.96 -3.49
C GLU A 25 -0.88 7.81 -3.11
N VAL A 26 -0.87 8.36 -1.90
CA VAL A 26 -1.89 9.30 -1.45
C VAL A 26 -1.68 10.65 -2.14
N LEU A 27 -2.75 11.43 -2.22
CA LEU A 27 -2.70 12.80 -2.73
C LEU A 27 -1.87 13.66 -1.77
N VAL A 28 -0.99 14.49 -2.35
CA VAL A 28 -0.24 15.49 -1.58
C VAL A 28 -1.15 16.70 -1.38
N GLY A 29 -1.43 17.02 -0.12
CA GLY A 29 -2.22 18.18 0.27
C GLY A 29 -1.46 19.07 1.24
N GLU A 30 -1.88 20.32 1.31
CA GLU A 30 -1.38 21.33 2.24
C GLU A 30 -2.36 21.40 3.43
N GLU A 31 -1.83 21.26 4.65
CA GLU A 31 -2.60 21.38 5.88
C GLU A 31 -2.81 22.86 6.23
N ASP A 32 -4.01 23.20 6.69
CA ASP A 32 -4.33 24.53 7.20
C ASP A 32 -4.45 24.54 8.74
N LEU A 33 -4.66 25.73 9.31
CA LEU A 33 -4.72 25.94 10.77
C LEU A 33 -5.98 25.37 11.44
N TYR A 34 -6.87 24.74 10.67
CA TYR A 34 -8.16 24.21 11.11
C TYR A 34 -8.27 22.70 10.82
N ASP A 35 -7.13 22.00 10.75
CA ASP A 35 -7.03 20.57 10.44
C ASP A 35 -7.63 20.20 9.06
N GLY A 36 -7.80 21.20 8.19
CA GLY A 36 -8.21 21.01 6.81
C GLY A 36 -7.02 20.62 5.93
N VAL A 37 -7.28 19.82 4.91
CA VAL A 37 -6.28 19.45 3.89
C VAL A 37 -6.75 19.91 2.52
N THR A 38 -5.96 20.75 1.86
CA THR A 38 -6.24 21.23 0.50
C THR A 38 -5.32 20.51 -0.50
N VAL A 39 -5.92 19.82 -1.47
CA VAL A 39 -5.17 19.18 -2.57
C VAL A 39 -5.30 19.98 -3.84
N THR A 40 -4.17 20.36 -4.43
CA THR A 40 -4.12 21.00 -5.76
C THR A 40 -3.64 20.02 -6.81
N ILE A 41 -4.51 19.66 -7.76
CA ILE A 41 -4.17 18.78 -8.88
C ILE A 41 -3.59 19.63 -10.02
N LYS A 42 -2.29 19.51 -10.26
CA LYS A 42 -1.57 20.28 -11.30
C LYS A 42 -1.39 19.51 -12.60
N GLU A 43 -1.33 18.19 -12.53
CA GLU A 43 -1.10 17.31 -13.67
C GLU A 43 -2.38 16.53 -14.01
N GLN A 44 -2.52 16.14 -15.28
CA GLN A 44 -3.62 15.27 -15.68
C GLN A 44 -3.48 13.90 -15.02
N ILE A 45 -4.56 13.45 -14.39
CA ILE A 45 -4.67 12.15 -13.75
C ILE A 45 -5.88 11.43 -14.34
N ASP A 46 -5.71 10.13 -14.60
CA ASP A 46 -6.82 9.25 -14.92
C ASP A 46 -7.86 9.21 -13.79
N VAL A 47 -9.14 9.19 -14.14
CA VAL A 47 -10.23 9.24 -13.16
C VAL A 47 -10.22 8.05 -12.19
N GLY A 48 -9.89 6.85 -12.66
CA GLY A 48 -9.81 5.65 -11.82
C GLY A 48 -8.65 5.74 -10.84
N VAL A 49 -7.50 6.21 -11.31
CA VAL A 49 -6.32 6.47 -10.47
C VAL A 49 -6.63 7.56 -9.44
N PHE A 50 -7.26 8.67 -9.84
CA PHE A 50 -7.65 9.74 -8.90
C PHE A 50 -8.53 9.20 -7.77
N VAL A 51 -9.57 8.43 -8.10
CA VAL A 51 -10.51 7.88 -7.11
C VAL A 51 -9.80 6.94 -6.15
N ALA A 52 -8.89 6.08 -6.63
CA ALA A 52 -8.12 5.19 -5.78
C ALA A 52 -7.22 5.98 -4.80
N LYS A 53 -6.47 6.97 -5.32
CA LYS A 53 -5.61 7.84 -4.51
C LYS A 53 -6.41 8.65 -3.48
N LEU A 54 -7.56 9.20 -3.88
CA LEU A 54 -8.45 9.95 -2.98
C LEU A 54 -8.97 9.08 -1.83
N ARG A 55 -9.43 7.86 -2.11
CA ARG A 55 -9.90 6.93 -1.07
C ARG A 55 -8.82 6.60 -0.05
N ALA A 56 -7.60 6.33 -0.51
CA ALA A 56 -6.46 6.09 0.37
C ALA A 56 -6.12 7.32 1.21
N SER A 57 -6.16 8.52 0.60
CA SER A 57 -5.88 9.79 1.28
C SER A 57 -6.89 10.09 2.38
N LEU A 58 -8.18 9.89 2.12
CA LEU A 58 -9.25 10.09 3.10
C LEU A 58 -9.12 9.15 4.30
N THR A 59 -8.76 7.88 4.08
CA THR A 59 -8.48 6.95 5.18
C THR A 59 -7.32 7.47 6.03
N LYS A 60 -6.22 7.89 5.40
CA LYS A 60 -5.05 8.42 6.08
C LYS A 60 -5.35 9.69 6.89
N TRP A 61 -6.12 10.63 6.35
CA TRP A 61 -6.45 11.87 7.07
C TRP A 61 -7.44 11.65 8.20
N LYS A 62 -8.27 10.60 8.12
CA LYS A 62 -9.19 10.24 9.21
C LYS A 62 -8.47 9.64 10.42
N GLU A 63 -7.32 9.01 10.21
CA GLU A 63 -6.52 8.37 11.26
C GLU A 63 -5.53 9.33 11.95
N GLN A 64 -5.37 10.53 11.41
CA GLN A 64 -4.62 11.64 12.02
C GLN A 64 -5.51 12.38 13.02
#